data_AF-A0A1H0HV76-F1
#
_entry.id   AF-A0A1H0HV76-F1
#
_cell.length_a   1.000
_cell.length_b   1.000
_cell.length_c   1.000
_cell.angle_alpha   90.00
_cell.angle_beta   90.00
_cell.angle_gamma   90.00
#
_symmetry.space_group_name_H-M   'P 1'
#
loop_
_entity.id
_entity.type
_entity.pdbx_description
1 polymer ?
#
loop_
_entity_poly.entity_id
_entity_poly.type
_entity_poly.pdbx_seq_one_letter_code
_entity_poly.pdbx_strand_id
1 'polypeptide(L)'
;MSVPSSPDRAGRLAELRTGMSLLASAAADLGVGRQPEVRVLRDGRLWLAELGTAVTAADVYQAARGLVAAQLDAIAAVSDQPVEDHALAWLVTLQTNEVIAAIEDTDLADDAA
;
A
#
# COMPACT_ATOMS: atom_id res chain seq x y z
N MET A 1 -19.34 -41.34 -11.96
CA MET A 1 -17.87 -41.48 -11.96
C MET A 1 -17.31 -40.43 -11.03
N SER A 2 -16.75 -40.84 -9.89
CA SER A 2 -16.21 -39.91 -8.87
C SER A 2 -14.72 -39.69 -9.13
N VAL A 3 -14.33 -38.44 -9.30
CA VAL A 3 -12.92 -38.04 -9.44
C VAL A 3 -12.24 -38.18 -8.08
N PRO A 4 -11.12 -38.93 -7.94
CA PRO A 4 -10.42 -39.00 -6.67
C PRO A 4 -9.80 -37.64 -6.39
N SER A 5 -10.20 -37.00 -5.28
CA SER A 5 -9.55 -35.79 -4.80
C SER A 5 -8.22 -36.21 -4.17
N SER A 6 -7.11 -36.08 -4.93
CA SER A 6 -5.79 -36.54 -4.48
C SER A 6 -5.35 -35.80 -3.21
N PRO A 7 -5.06 -36.51 -2.10
CA PRO A 7 -4.47 -35.94 -0.89
C PRO A 7 -3.12 -35.25 -1.15
N ASP A 8 -2.45 -35.57 -2.26
CA ASP A 8 -1.21 -34.93 -2.71
C ASP A 8 -1.33 -33.42 -2.99
N ARG A 9 -2.49 -32.93 -3.45
CA ARG A 9 -2.61 -31.50 -3.78
C ARG A 9 -2.64 -30.64 -2.53
N ALA A 10 -3.30 -31.12 -1.49
CA ALA A 10 -3.35 -30.46 -0.19
C ALA A 10 -1.98 -30.48 0.50
N GLY A 11 -1.27 -31.62 0.43
CA GLY A 11 0.11 -31.74 0.91
C GLY A 11 1.07 -30.77 0.19
N ARG A 12 1.02 -30.75 -1.15
CA ARG A 12 1.83 -29.83 -1.95
C ARG A 12 1.53 -28.36 -1.68
N LEU A 13 0.27 -27.99 -1.42
CA LEU A 13 -0.09 -26.62 -1.07
C LEU A 13 0.44 -26.23 0.32
N ALA A 14 0.40 -27.17 1.28
CA ALA A 14 0.96 -26.98 2.61
C ALA A 14 2.50 -26.86 2.59
N GLU A 15 3.17 -27.66 1.76
CA GLU A 15 4.61 -27.55 1.50
C GLU A 15 4.98 -26.20 0.87
N LEU A 16 4.22 -25.75 -0.12
CA LEU A 16 4.42 -24.43 -0.73
C LEU A 16 4.24 -23.29 0.27
N ARG A 17 3.19 -23.35 1.11
CA ARG A 17 2.97 -22.35 2.16
C ARG A 17 4.09 -22.35 3.20
N THR A 18 4.54 -23.53 3.61
CA THR A 18 5.69 -23.67 4.52
C THR A 18 6.96 -23.09 3.90
N GLY A 19 7.22 -23.38 2.62
CA GLY A 19 8.36 -22.84 1.87
C GLY A 19 8.31 -21.32 1.74
N MET A 20 7.14 -20.75 1.45
CA MET A 20 6.94 -19.29 1.40
C MET A 20 7.16 -18.65 2.77
N SER A 21 6.63 -19.24 3.85
CA SER A 21 6.86 -18.74 5.22
C SER A 21 8.34 -18.79 5.60
N LEU A 22 9.05 -19.89 5.29
CA LEU A 22 10.47 -20.03 5.58
C LEU A 22 11.30 -19.00 4.80
N LEU A 23 11.00 -18.80 3.52
CA LEU A 23 11.66 -17.82 2.67
C LEU A 23 11.39 -16.39 3.14
N ALA A 24 10.15 -16.07 3.52
CA ALA A 24 9.79 -14.77 4.06
C ALA A 24 10.52 -14.48 5.38
N SER A 25 10.61 -15.46 6.28
CA SER A 25 11.38 -15.32 7.52
C SER A 25 12.88 -15.13 7.25
N ALA A 26 13.47 -15.93 6.36
CA ALA A 26 14.87 -15.76 5.99
C ALA A 26 15.14 -14.40 5.34
N ALA A 27 14.22 -13.91 4.52
CA ALA A 27 14.30 -12.56 3.94
C ALA A 27 14.22 -11.49 5.04
N ALA A 28 13.32 -11.62 6.01
CA ALA A 28 13.21 -10.71 7.14
C ALA A 28 14.47 -10.72 8.02
N ASP A 29 15.06 -11.88 8.29
CA ASP A 29 16.33 -12.02 9.01
C ASP A 29 17.49 -11.30 8.29
N LEU A 30 17.47 -11.35 6.94
CA LEU A 30 18.39 -10.60 6.08
C LEU A 30 18.06 -9.10 6.00
N GLY A 31 16.98 -8.66 6.66
CA GLY A 31 16.55 -7.26 6.70
C GLY A 31 15.75 -6.81 5.48
N VAL A 32 15.28 -7.73 4.64
CA VAL A 32 14.33 -7.42 3.57
C VAL A 32 13.06 -6.87 4.20
N GLY A 33 12.69 -5.65 3.82
CA GLY A 33 11.54 -4.94 4.39
C GLY A 33 11.79 -4.25 5.74
N ARG A 34 13.03 -4.17 6.23
CA ARG A 34 13.36 -3.18 7.28
C ARG A 34 12.95 -1.81 6.77
N GLN A 35 12.20 -1.06 7.58
CA GLN A 35 11.83 0.30 7.23
C GLN A 35 13.11 1.12 7.00
N PRO A 36 13.27 1.74 5.82
CA PRO A 36 14.31 2.73 5.62
C PRO A 36 14.13 3.81 6.70
N GLU A 37 15.18 4.10 7.45
CA GLU A 37 15.11 5.10 8.50
C GLU A 37 14.95 6.48 7.84
N VAL A 38 13.72 7.01 7.91
CA VAL A 38 13.41 8.38 7.50
C VAL A 38 13.47 9.25 8.74
N ARG A 39 14.35 10.25 8.72
CA ARG A 39 14.48 11.20 9.83
C ARG A 39 14.35 12.64 9.33
N VAL A 40 13.74 13.48 10.16
CA VAL A 40 13.64 14.92 9.90
C VAL A 40 14.94 15.59 10.36
N LEU A 41 15.57 16.34 9.46
CA LEU A 41 16.74 17.16 9.75
C LEU A 41 16.32 18.50 10.37
N ARG A 42 17.26 19.18 11.05
CA ARG A 42 16.99 20.48 11.70
C ARG A 42 16.57 21.59 10.73
N ASP A 43 16.92 21.45 9.45
CA ASP A 43 16.54 22.38 8.38
C ASP A 43 15.19 22.03 7.73
N GLY A 44 14.47 21.05 8.27
CA GLY A 44 13.16 20.63 7.78
C GLY A 44 13.19 19.65 6.60
N ARG A 45 14.38 19.25 6.10
CA ARG A 45 14.50 18.20 5.08
C ARG A 45 14.35 16.80 5.67
N LEU A 46 13.98 15.85 4.82
CA LEU A 46 13.90 14.43 5.15
C LEU A 46 15.18 13.73 4.70
N TRP A 47 15.85 13.04 5.61
CA TRP A 47 16.98 12.18 5.28
C TRP A 47 16.49 10.77 5.00
N LEU A 48 16.81 10.25 3.81
CA LEU A 48 16.49 8.90 3.39
C LEU A 48 17.75 8.03 3.55
N ALA A 49 17.82 7.25 4.64
CA ALA A 49 19.03 6.51 5.00
C ALA A 49 19.53 5.57 3.91
N GLU A 50 18.62 4.91 3.20
CA GLU A 50 18.94 3.98 2.11
C GLU A 50 19.58 4.67 0.90
N LEU A 51 19.17 5.89 0.59
CA LEU A 51 19.66 6.66 -0.55
C LEU A 51 20.85 7.57 -0.19
N GLY A 52 21.19 7.70 1.09
CA GLY A 52 22.26 8.57 1.56
C GLY A 52 22.06 10.04 1.18
N THR A 53 20.81 10.50 1.07
CA THR A 53 20.48 11.84 0.57
C THR A 53 19.39 12.52 1.39
N ALA A 54 19.41 13.87 1.38
CA ALA A 54 18.38 14.71 1.96
C ALA A 54 17.44 15.20 0.85
N VAL A 55 16.14 15.00 1.05
CA VAL A 55 15.08 15.46 0.15
C VAL A 55 14.20 16.49 0.84
N THR A 56 13.61 17.39 0.06
CA THR A 56 12.61 18.35 0.57
C THR A 56 11.24 17.70 0.65
N ALA A 57 10.32 18.29 1.41
CA ALA A 57 8.92 17.89 1.40
C ALA A 57 8.28 18.01 0.01
N ALA A 58 8.72 18.99 -0.80
CA ALA A 58 8.27 19.16 -2.18
C ALA A 58 8.71 17.97 -3.06
N ASP A 59 9.94 17.49 -2.90
CA ASP A 59 10.43 16.32 -3.64
C ASP A 59 9.61 15.07 -3.31
N VAL A 60 9.32 14.86 -2.02
CA VAL A 60 8.50 13.73 -1.57
C VAL A 60 7.07 13.84 -2.11
N TYR A 61 6.47 15.04 -2.05
CA TYR A 61 5.14 15.27 -2.60
C TYR A 61 5.08 15.00 -4.11
N GLN A 62 6.06 15.49 -4.89
CA GLN A 62 6.10 15.25 -6.33
C GLN A 62 6.34 13.77 -6.66
N ALA A 63 7.21 13.08 -5.91
CA ALA A 63 7.44 11.66 -6.08
C ALA A 63 6.17 10.85 -5.80
N ALA A 64 5.46 11.15 -4.71
CA ALA A 64 4.18 10.50 -4.39
C ALA A 64 3.14 10.74 -5.48
N ARG A 65 3.03 11.98 -5.98
CA ARG A 65 2.13 12.31 -7.11
C ARG A 65 2.47 11.51 -8.37
N GLY A 66 3.76 11.39 -8.70
CA GLY A 66 4.23 10.60 -9.84
C GLY A 66 3.89 9.11 -9.70
N LEU A 67 4.05 8.55 -8.49
CA LEU A 67 3.69 7.16 -8.20
C LEU A 67 2.19 6.91 -8.39
N VAL A 68 1.33 7.77 -7.84
CA VAL A 68 -0.13 7.64 -7.99
C VAL A 68 -0.54 7.78 -9.46
N ALA A 69 0.06 8.72 -10.21
CA ALA A 69 -0.20 8.87 -11.63
C ALA A 69 0.16 7.60 -12.42
N ALA A 70 1.31 6.97 -12.12
CA ALA A 70 1.71 5.72 -12.76
C ALA A 70 0.75 4.55 -12.44
N GLN A 71 0.20 4.50 -11.22
CA GLN A 71 -0.81 3.51 -10.86
C GLN A 71 -2.12 3.71 -11.61
N LEU A 72 -2.60 4.96 -11.69
CA LEU A 72 -3.81 5.30 -12.46
C LEU A 72 -3.65 4.93 -13.94
N ASP A 73 -2.49 5.24 -14.53
CA ASP A 73 -2.16 4.89 -15.92
C ASP A 73 -2.15 3.37 -16.13
N ALA A 74 -1.55 2.62 -15.20
CA ALA A 74 -1.55 1.15 -15.26
C ALA A 74 -2.95 0.55 -15.17
N ILE A 75 -3.83 1.10 -14.33
CA ILE A 75 -5.23 0.65 -14.20
C ILE A 75 -5.99 0.97 -15.49
N ALA A 76 -5.84 2.17 -16.03
CA ALA A 76 -6.45 2.58 -17.29
C ALA A 76 -6.04 1.62 -18.43
N ALA A 77 -4.74 1.30 -18.52
CA ALA A 77 -4.21 0.38 -19.52
C ALA A 77 -4.77 -1.06 -19.40
N VAL A 78 -4.93 -1.59 -18.18
CA VAL A 78 -5.46 -2.96 -17.96
C VAL A 78 -6.97 -3.03 -18.18
N SER A 79 -7.69 -1.97 -17.84
CA SER A 79 -9.16 -1.92 -17.93
C SER A 79 -9.68 -1.47 -19.30
N ASP A 80 -8.80 -0.95 -20.16
CA ASP A 80 -9.17 -0.34 -21.45
C ASP A 80 -10.23 0.78 -21.27
N GLN A 81 -10.06 1.58 -20.22
CA GLN A 81 -10.92 2.72 -19.91
C GLN A 81 -10.09 3.99 -19.75
N PRO A 82 -10.67 5.19 -19.98
CA PRO A 82 -10.00 6.45 -19.75
C PRO A 82 -9.48 6.60 -18.32
N VAL A 83 -8.32 7.23 -18.15
CA VAL A 83 -7.72 7.48 -16.83
C VAL A 83 -8.60 8.41 -15.99
N GLU A 84 -9.33 9.31 -16.65
CA GLU A 84 -10.26 10.24 -16.03
C GLU A 84 -11.39 9.53 -15.29
N ASP A 85 -11.90 8.43 -15.84
CA ASP A 85 -13.01 7.68 -15.23
C ASP A 85 -12.57 7.03 -13.92
N HIS A 86 -11.35 6.47 -13.89
CA HIS A 86 -10.75 5.92 -12.67
C HIS A 86 -10.42 7.00 -11.64
N ALA A 87 -9.85 8.12 -12.09
CA ALA A 87 -9.53 9.23 -11.21
C ALA A 87 -10.79 9.81 -10.55
N LEU A 88 -11.86 10.01 -11.32
CA LEU A 88 -13.14 10.51 -10.81
C LEU A 88 -13.78 9.53 -9.82
N ALA A 89 -13.79 8.23 -10.14
CA ALA A 89 -14.32 7.19 -9.25
C ALA A 89 -13.58 7.16 -7.89
N TRP A 90 -12.25 7.28 -7.91
CA TRP A 90 -11.46 7.40 -6.69
C TRP A 90 -11.75 8.69 -5.91
N LEU A 91 -11.84 9.83 -6.58
CA LEU A 91 -12.17 11.10 -5.92
C LEU A 91 -13.53 11.07 -5.22
N VAL A 92 -14.56 10.54 -5.89
CA VAL A 92 -15.90 10.37 -5.28
C VAL A 92 -15.84 9.46 -4.06
N THR A 93 -15.07 8.37 -4.14
CA THR A 93 -14.90 7.43 -3.01
C THR A 93 -14.21 8.12 -1.82
N LEU A 94 -13.13 8.87 -2.08
CA LEU A 94 -12.40 9.60 -1.03
C LEU A 94 -13.27 10.67 -0.37
N GLN A 95 -14.01 11.45 -1.16
CA GLN A 95 -14.93 12.45 -0.64
C GLN A 95 -16.05 11.82 0.20
N THR A 96 -16.57 10.66 -0.22
CA THR A 96 -17.58 9.93 0.55
C THR A 96 -17.02 9.46 1.89
N ASN A 97 -15.80 8.92 1.90
CA ASN A 97 -15.13 8.47 3.12
C ASN A 97 -14.85 9.63 4.07
N GLU A 98 -14.47 10.81 3.55
CA GLU A 98 -14.28 12.03 4.35
C GLU A 98 -15.58 12.43 5.05
N VAL A 99 -16.71 12.41 4.35
CA VAL A 99 -18.02 12.73 4.93
C VAL A 99 -18.41 11.74 6.02
N ILE A 100 -18.21 10.43 5.80
CA ILE A 100 -18.51 9.39 6.80
C ILE A 100 -17.66 9.60 8.05
N ALA A 101 -16.34 9.80 7.89
CA ALA A 101 -15.44 10.04 9.01
C ALA A 101 -15.82 11.30 9.81
N ALA A 102 -16.23 12.37 9.13
CA ALA A 102 -16.69 13.60 9.80
C ALA A 102 -17.97 13.40 10.63
N ILE A 103 -18.88 12.52 10.19
CA ILE A 103 -20.10 12.18 10.94
C ILE A 103 -19.74 11.36 12.20
N GLU A 104 -18.90 10.34 12.03
CA GLU A 104 -18.43 9.49 13.15
C GLU A 104 -17.69 10.32 14.23
N ASP A 105 -16.86 11.27 13.83
CA ASP A 105 -16.18 12.19 14.76
C ASP A 105 -17.17 13.11 15.49
N THR A 106 -18.29 13.48 14.85
CA THR A 106 -19.32 14.33 15.45
C THR A 106 -20.14 13.56 16.50
N ASP A 107 -20.52 12.31 16.20
CA ASP A 107 -21.26 11.44 17.13
C ASP A 107 -20.43 11.14 18.39
N LEU A 108 -19.12 10.93 18.26
CA LEU A 108 -18.20 10.72 19.39
C LEU A 108 -18.00 11.97 20.26
N ALA A 109 -18.13 13.17 19.69
CA ALA A 109 -18.03 14.42 20.42
C ALA A 109 -19.30 14.75 21.21
N ASP A 110 -20.47 14.33 20.72
CA ASP A 110 -21.78 14.55 21.37
C ASP A 110 -22.01 13.57 22.54
N ASP A 111 -21.52 12.33 22.45
CA ASP A 111 -21.57 11.33 23.53
C ASP A 111 -20.61 11.63 24.71
N ALA A 112 -19.67 12.57 24.54
CA ALA A 112 -18.68 12.97 25.54
C ALA A 112 -19.07 14.24 26.34
N ALA A 113 -20.23 14.83 26.07
CA ALA A 113 -20.77 16.06 26.70
C ALA A 113 -21.89 15.78 27.70
#